data_AF-A0A836UH80-F1
#
_entry.id   AF-A0A836UH80-F1
#
_cell.length_a   1.000
_cell.length_b   1.000
_cell.length_c   1.000
_cell.angle_alpha   90.00
_cell.angle_beta   90.00
_cell.angle_gamma   90.00
#
_symmetry.space_group_name_H-M   'P 1'
#
loop_
_entity.id
_entity.type
_entity.pdbx_description
1 polymer ?
#
loop_
_entity_poly.entity_id
_entity_poly.type
_entity_poly.pdbx_seq_one_letter_code
_entity_poly.pdbx_strand_id
1 'polypeptide(L)'
;MNRGSATAAPYVTLDTDNTQGYGPETITIKQSFEGTYIYYIKNYSNEETLANSGGTIQIYNSPDCDGETIEVPDEGSGRYWYVCDIDGASGDITIVNQIQEAEPAP
;
A
#
# COMPACT_ATOMS: atom_id res chain seq x y z
N MET A 1 17.07 4.68 -0.63
CA MET A 1 16.21 3.67 -1.29
C MET A 1 16.43 2.34 -0.57
N ASN A 2 15.57 2.01 0.39
CA ASN A 2 15.60 0.73 1.11
C ASN A 2 14.55 -0.16 0.45
N ARG A 3 14.97 -1.15 -0.35
CA ARG A 3 14.09 -2.05 -1.11
C ARG A 3 13.48 -3.16 -0.24
N GLY A 4 13.67 -3.05 1.07
CA GLY A 4 13.48 -4.11 2.03
C GLY A 4 14.39 -5.30 1.73
N SER A 5 14.12 -6.44 2.34
CA SER A 5 14.94 -7.65 2.21
C SER A 5 14.03 -8.86 2.19
N ALA A 6 14.25 -9.82 1.29
CA ALA A 6 13.51 -11.10 1.32
C ALA A 6 14.02 -12.04 2.42
N THR A 7 15.11 -11.70 3.09
CA THR A 7 15.85 -12.59 3.98
C THR A 7 16.13 -11.97 5.35
N ALA A 8 15.70 -10.74 5.59
CA ALA A 8 15.82 -10.06 6.86
C ALA A 8 14.57 -9.21 7.13
N ALA A 9 14.21 -9.08 8.41
CA ALA A 9 13.04 -8.33 8.83
C ALA A 9 13.05 -6.88 8.27
N PRO A 10 11.89 -6.36 7.79
CA PRO A 10 10.55 -6.96 7.92
C PRO A 10 10.14 -7.92 6.77
N TYR A 11 11.07 -8.51 6.00
CA TYR A 11 10.79 -9.46 4.89
C TYR A 11 9.96 -8.89 3.73
N VAL A 12 9.88 -7.57 3.63
CA VAL A 12 9.21 -6.87 2.53
C VAL A 12 10.19 -6.74 1.37
N THR A 13 9.80 -7.12 0.16
CA THR A 13 10.57 -6.82 -1.05
C THR A 13 9.74 -6.01 -2.02
N LEU A 14 10.30 -4.89 -2.48
CA LEU A 14 9.78 -4.12 -3.61
C LEU A 14 10.33 -4.76 -4.91
N ASP A 15 9.45 -5.33 -5.74
CA ASP A 15 9.86 -6.16 -6.89
C ASP A 15 10.27 -5.33 -8.12
N THR A 16 9.75 -4.12 -8.30
CA THR A 16 10.12 -3.28 -9.46
C THR A 16 9.99 -1.79 -9.14
N ASP A 17 11.13 -1.10 -9.03
CA ASP A 17 11.21 0.36 -9.01
C ASP A 17 11.49 0.82 -10.45
N ASN A 18 10.42 1.04 -11.22
CA ASN A 18 10.53 1.75 -12.49
C ASN A 18 10.01 3.19 -12.32
N THR A 19 10.93 4.09 -12.00
CA THR A 19 10.69 5.55 -12.00
C THR A 19 10.36 6.13 -13.39
N GLN A 20 10.38 5.30 -14.45
CA GLN A 20 10.00 5.62 -15.82
C GLN A 20 8.93 4.66 -16.35
N GLY A 21 7.74 4.65 -15.74
CA GLY A 21 6.57 3.99 -16.32
C GLY A 21 5.36 3.88 -15.40
N TYR A 22 4.16 3.84 -15.99
CA TYR A 22 2.87 3.58 -15.34
C TYR A 22 2.65 2.07 -15.09
N GLY A 23 3.65 1.40 -14.50
CA GLY A 23 3.52 -0.01 -14.15
C GLY A 23 2.79 -0.17 -12.81
N PRO A 24 2.02 -1.24 -12.59
CA PRO A 24 1.54 -1.55 -11.25
C PRO A 24 2.74 -1.80 -10.32
N GLU A 25 2.79 -1.10 -9.18
CA GLU A 25 3.78 -1.28 -8.13
C GLU A 25 3.36 -2.45 -7.23
N THR A 26 4.03 -3.60 -7.36
CA THR A 26 3.71 -4.79 -6.56
C THR A 26 4.53 -4.84 -5.27
N ILE A 27 3.85 -4.98 -4.13
CA ILE A 27 4.46 -5.23 -2.81
C ILE A 27 4.09 -6.64 -2.36
N THR A 28 5.08 -7.39 -1.86
CA THR A 28 4.86 -8.75 -1.34
C THR A 28 5.42 -8.88 0.06
N ILE A 29 4.56 -9.27 1.02
CA ILE A 29 4.96 -9.66 2.37
C ILE A 29 5.19 -11.18 2.36
N LYS A 30 6.45 -11.61 2.36
CA LYS A 30 6.80 -13.05 2.29
C LYS A 30 6.72 -13.76 3.64
N GLN A 31 6.86 -12.99 4.71
CA GLN A 31 6.72 -13.44 6.09
C GLN A 31 6.25 -12.26 6.92
N SER A 32 5.09 -12.37 7.56
CA SER A 32 4.60 -11.39 8.51
C SER A 32 5.04 -11.76 9.94
N PHE A 33 5.11 -10.75 10.80
CA PHE A 33 5.28 -10.90 12.24
C PHE A 33 4.11 -10.20 12.94
N GLU A 34 3.83 -10.56 14.20
CA GLU A 34 2.83 -9.85 15.00
C GLU A 34 3.10 -8.34 15.01
N GLY A 35 2.05 -7.56 14.79
CA GLY A 35 2.09 -6.11 14.64
C GLY A 35 1.14 -5.63 13.55
N THR A 36 0.95 -4.31 13.44
CA THR A 36 0.09 -3.71 12.42
C THR A 36 0.95 -3.20 11.26
N TYR A 37 0.67 -3.69 10.06
CA TYR A 37 1.25 -3.17 8.84
C TYR A 37 0.29 -2.16 8.23
N ILE A 38 0.78 -0.95 7.99
CA ILE A 38 -0.01 0.11 7.34
C ILE A 38 0.39 0.19 5.88
N TYR A 39 -0.58 0.09 4.99
CA TYR A 39 -0.40 0.29 3.57
C TYR A 39 -0.97 1.64 3.12
N TYR A 40 -0.14 2.45 2.47
CA TYR A 40 -0.53 3.76 1.96
C TYR A 40 0.27 4.14 0.70
N ILE A 41 -0.33 4.99 -0.13
CA ILE A 41 0.32 5.63 -1.27
C ILE A 41 0.67 7.07 -0.91
N LYS A 42 1.88 7.50 -1.28
CA LYS A 42 2.31 8.89 -1.16
C LYS A 42 2.47 9.53 -2.53
N ASN A 43 1.76 10.62 -2.75
CA ASN A 43 1.94 11.47 -3.91
C ASN A 43 3.20 12.33 -3.75
N TYR A 44 4.29 11.92 -4.40
CA TYR A 44 5.58 12.62 -4.35
C TYR A 44 5.67 13.81 -5.31
N SER A 45 5.07 13.72 -6.51
CA SER A 45 5.16 14.80 -7.51
C SER A 45 4.34 16.02 -7.09
N ASN A 46 3.19 15.79 -6.43
CA ASN A 46 2.24 16.81 -6.04
C ASN A 46 1.76 17.68 -7.24
N GLU A 47 1.84 17.13 -8.45
CA GLU A 47 1.41 17.79 -9.69
C GLU A 47 -0.11 17.69 -9.87
N GLU A 48 -0.70 16.55 -9.51
CA GLU A 48 -2.15 16.31 -9.48
C GLU A 48 -2.57 15.77 -8.10
N THR A 49 -3.86 15.89 -7.76
CA THR A 49 -4.40 15.33 -6.51
C THR A 49 -4.58 13.82 -6.62
N LEU A 50 -4.47 13.11 -5.49
CA LEU A 50 -4.71 11.67 -5.45
C LEU A 50 -6.13 11.31 -5.93
N ALA A 51 -7.13 12.13 -5.58
CA ALA A 51 -8.51 11.92 -6.01
C ALA A 51 -8.71 11.93 -7.54
N ASN A 52 -7.86 12.64 -8.28
CA ASN A 52 -7.92 12.70 -9.74
C ASN A 52 -7.03 11.64 -10.42
N SER A 53 -6.29 10.84 -9.65
CA SER A 53 -5.32 9.89 -10.20
C SER A 53 -5.96 8.66 -10.86
N GLY A 54 -7.20 8.31 -10.49
CA GLY A 54 -7.84 7.07 -10.92
C GLY A 54 -7.10 5.81 -10.45
N GLY A 55 -6.31 5.92 -9.37
CA GLY A 55 -5.53 4.81 -8.82
C GLY A 55 -6.41 3.65 -8.33
N THR A 56 -5.93 2.43 -8.54
CA THR A 56 -6.57 1.20 -8.07
C THR A 56 -5.53 0.30 -7.40
N ILE A 57 -5.87 -0.21 -6.23
CA ILE A 57 -5.08 -1.21 -5.50
C ILE A 57 -5.79 -2.55 -5.56
N GLN A 58 -5.03 -3.60 -5.79
CA GLN A 58 -5.48 -4.98 -5.65
C GLN A 58 -4.62 -5.67 -4.61
N ILE A 59 -5.25 -6.15 -3.54
CA ILE A 59 -4.60 -6.91 -2.48
C ILE A 59 -4.97 -8.37 -2.68
N TYR A 60 -4.01 -9.29 -2.56
CA TYR A 60 -4.25 -10.72 -2.69
C TYR A 60 -3.66 -11.46 -1.49
N ASN A 61 -4.46 -12.30 -0.84
CA ASN A 61 -4.02 -13.16 0.24
C ASN A 61 -3.64 -14.56 -0.29
N SER A 62 -2.57 -15.13 0.25
CA SER A 62 -2.14 -16.50 -0.07
C SER A 62 -2.53 -17.44 1.08
N PRO A 63 -2.94 -18.70 0.80
CA PRO A 63 -2.95 -19.39 -0.50
C PRO A 63 -4.22 -19.22 -1.33
N ASP A 64 -5.29 -18.66 -0.75
CA ASP A 64 -6.62 -18.71 -1.34
C ASP A 64 -6.82 -17.72 -2.51
N CYS A 65 -5.86 -16.80 -2.73
CA CYS A 65 -5.91 -15.73 -3.72
C CYS A 65 -7.13 -14.81 -3.60
N ASP A 66 -7.83 -14.86 -2.46
CA ASP A 66 -8.88 -13.91 -2.13
C ASP A 66 -8.29 -12.51 -2.08
N GLY A 67 -8.98 -11.56 -2.69
CA GLY A 67 -8.43 -10.22 -2.87
C GLY A 67 -9.44 -9.10 -2.83
N GLU A 68 -8.97 -7.96 -2.39
CA GLU A 68 -9.72 -6.71 -2.30
C GLU A 68 -9.27 -5.77 -3.41
N THR A 69 -10.23 -5.17 -4.11
CA THR A 69 -9.96 -4.07 -5.05
C THR A 69 -10.42 -2.78 -4.42
N ILE A 70 -9.50 -1.83 -4.27
CA ILE A 70 -9.74 -0.54 -3.60
C ILE A 70 -9.41 0.55 -4.60
N GLU A 71 -10.42 1.32 -4.96
CA GLU A 71 -10.26 2.51 -5.80
C GLU A 71 -9.91 3.71 -4.92
N VAL A 72 -9.06 4.60 -5.44
CA VAL A 72 -8.74 5.86 -4.77
C VAL A 72 -10.03 6.64 -4.51
N PRO A 73 -10.19 7.28 -3.34
CA PRO A 73 -11.36 8.10 -3.08
C PRO A 73 -11.48 9.20 -4.13
N ASP A 74 -12.70 9.45 -4.61
CA ASP A 74 -13.03 10.53 -5.54
C ASP A 74 -13.04 11.92 -4.88
N GLU A 75 -12.95 11.94 -3.55
CA GLU A 75 -12.86 13.15 -2.74
C GLU A 75 -11.78 13.05 -1.64
N GLY A 76 -11.30 14.21 -1.18
CA GLY A 76 -10.31 14.32 -0.12
C GLY A 76 -9.11 15.21 -0.48
N SER A 77 -8.34 15.57 0.55
CA SER A 77 -7.18 16.45 0.41
C SER A 77 -5.97 15.88 1.14
N GLY A 78 -4.82 16.01 0.50
CA GLY A 78 -3.55 15.64 1.08
C GLY A 78 -2.70 14.82 0.13
N ARG A 79 -1.54 14.41 0.65
CA ARG A 79 -0.51 13.72 -0.13
C ARG A 79 -0.46 12.22 0.15
N TYR A 80 -1.26 11.74 1.08
CA TYR A 80 -1.26 10.35 1.52
C TYR A 80 -2.63 9.75 1.27
N TRP A 81 -2.68 8.64 0.55
CA TRP A 81 -3.85 7.77 0.48
C TRP A 81 -3.61 6.59 1.42
N TYR A 82 -4.25 6.62 2.58
CA TYR A 82 -4.27 5.53 3.54
C TYR A 82 -5.24 4.45 3.07
N VAL A 83 -4.70 3.30 2.65
CA VAL A 83 -5.47 2.25 2.00
C VAL A 83 -6.08 1.31 3.04
N CYS A 84 -5.23 0.67 3.84
CA CYS A 84 -5.66 -0.33 4.81
C CYS A 84 -4.62 -0.60 5.89
N ASP A 85 -5.08 -1.22 6.97
CA ASP A 85 -4.25 -1.91 7.96
C ASP A 85 -4.30 -3.41 7.70
N ILE A 86 -3.17 -4.08 7.95
CA ILE A 86 -3.04 -5.52 7.86
C ILE A 86 -2.55 -6.03 9.22
N ASP A 87 -3.31 -6.92 9.84
CA ASP A 87 -2.88 -7.63 11.03
C ASP A 87 -1.77 -8.60 10.67
N GLY A 88 -0.59 -8.42 11.25
CA GLY A 88 0.59 -9.21 10.97
C GLY A 88 0.55 -10.65 11.47
N ALA A 89 -0.36 -10.97 12.38
CA ALA A 89 -0.55 -12.30 12.94
C ALA A 89 -1.55 -13.12 12.13
N SER A 90 -2.71 -12.54 11.78
CA SER A 90 -3.79 -13.22 11.05
C SER A 90 -3.78 -12.97 9.55
N GLY A 91 -3.20 -11.86 9.09
CA GLY A 91 -3.33 -11.38 7.71
C GLY A 91 -4.67 -10.68 7.43
N ASP A 92 -5.47 -10.41 8.47
CA ASP A 92 -6.75 -9.71 8.31
C ASP A 92 -6.54 -8.28 7.81
N ILE A 93 -7.32 -7.89 6.81
CA ILE A 93 -7.24 -6.57 6.18
C ILE A 93 -8.39 -5.71 6.69
N THR A 94 -8.06 -4.55 7.26
CA THR A 94 -9.03 -3.50 7.62
C THR A 94 -8.90 -2.35 6.64
N ILE A 95 -9.90 -2.18 5.76
CA ILE A 95 -9.92 -1.10 4.77
C ILE A 95 -10.17 0.24 5.45
N VAL A 96 -9.32 1.22 5.16
CA VAL A 96 -9.44 2.61 5.63
C VAL A 96 -9.91 3.52 4.49
N ASN A 97 -9.28 3.39 3.32
CA ASN A 97 -9.56 4.12 2.09
C ASN A 97 -9.78 5.64 2.26
N GLN A 98 -8.76 6.35 2.75
CA GLN A 98 -8.86 7.78 3.06
C GLN A 98 -7.68 8.59 2.49
N ILE A 99 -7.95 9.74 1.89
CA ILE A 99 -6.91 10.73 1.56
C ILE A 99 -6.70 11.66 2.77
N GLN A 100 -5.44 11.87 3.17
CA GLN A 100 -5.07 12.69 4.32
C GLN A 100 -3.75 13.46 4.12
N GLU A 101 -3.60 14.52 4.92
CA GLU A 101 -2.42 15.41 4.89
C GLU A 101 -1.20 14.80 5.58
N ALA A 102 -1.43 14.07 6.68
CA ALA A 102 -0.39 13.48 7.50
C ALA A 102 -0.08 12.04 7.06
N GLU A 103 1.17 11.62 7.25
CA GLU A 103 1.56 10.23 7.06
C GLU A 103 0.81 9.34 8.06
N PRO A 104 0.20 8.22 7.61
CA PRO A 104 -0.42 7.25 8.51
C PRO A 104 0.59 6.71 9.53
N ALA A 105 0.13 6.54 10.77
CA ALA A 105 0.91 6.00 11.87
C ALA A 105 0.09 4.93 12.61
N PRO A 106 0.73 3.89 13.15
CA PRO A 106 0.05 2.84 13.91
C PRO A 106 -0.39 3.30 15.30
#